data_AF-A0A1S6PTP6-F1
#
_entry.id   AF-A0A1S6PTP6-F1
#
_cell.length_a   1.000
_cell.length_b   1.000
_cell.length_c   1.000
_cell.angle_alpha   90.00
_cell.angle_beta   90.00
_cell.angle_gamma   90.00
#
_symmetry.space_group_name_H-M   'P 1'
#
loop_
_entity.id
_entity.type
_entity.pdbx_description
1 polymer ?
#
loop_
_entity_poly.entity_id
_entity_poly.type
_entity_poly.pdbx_seq_one_letter_code
_entity_poly.pdbx_strand_id
1 'polypeptide(L)'
;MIMVMFTALLISTVMIMLYLLIFYNPKNSMEKKSAFECGFDPLTMMRTPFSLRFFILVILFLIFDVEISLLFPVFSIMKLYMSNMLKISLITFLSVLLCGLFHEWNEGAIDWVSESEY
;
A
#
# COMPACT_ATOMS: atom_id res chain seq x y z
N MET A 1 2.72 -5.46 25.58
CA MET A 1 2.96 -5.24 24.13
C MET A 1 4.17 -6.01 23.63
N ILE A 2 5.36 -5.77 24.19
CA ILE A 2 6.61 -6.47 23.81
C ILE A 2 6.48 -8.00 23.91
N MET A 3 5.95 -8.52 25.03
CA MET A 3 5.73 -9.97 25.21
C MET A 3 4.82 -10.57 24.14
N VAL A 4 3.76 -9.85 23.73
CA VAL A 4 2.82 -10.31 22.69
C VAL A 4 3.51 -10.39 21.32
N MET A 5 4.35 -9.39 20.99
CA MET A 5 5.13 -9.40 19.75
C MET A 5 6.12 -10.57 19.72
N PHE A 6 6.80 -10.85 20.85
CA PHE A 6 7.70 -12.00 20.96
C PHE A 6 6.96 -13.33 20.80
N THR A 7 5.79 -13.48 21.43
CA THR A 7 4.99 -14.70 21.27
C THR A 7 4.53 -14.91 19.83
N ALA A 8 4.13 -13.85 19.13
CA ALA A 8 3.71 -13.94 17.73
C ALA A 8 4.86 -14.33 16.79
N LEU A 9 6.05 -13.74 16.98
CA LEU A 9 7.26 -14.11 16.24
C LEU A 9 7.63 -15.57 16.49
N LEU A 10 7.64 -16.01 17.75
CA LEU A 10 7.93 -17.40 18.09
C LEU A 10 6.98 -18.37 17.40
N ILE A 11 5.67 -18.12 17.47
CA ILE A 11 4.68 -18.97 16.80
C ILE A 11 4.92 -19.02 15.28
N SER A 12 5.16 -17.87 14.64
CA SER A 12 5.41 -17.83 13.19
C SER A 12 6.65 -18.63 12.78
N THR A 13 7.75 -18.51 13.54
CA THR A 13 8.99 -19.25 13.27
C THR A 13 8.82 -20.75 13.48
N VAL A 14 8.13 -21.17 14.56
CA VAL A 14 7.84 -22.58 14.82
C VAL A 14 7.00 -23.18 13.70
N MET A 15 5.98 -22.47 13.21
CA MET A 15 5.16 -22.93 12.09
C MET A 15 5.97 -23.11 10.79
N ILE A 16 6.88 -22.17 10.48
CA ILE A 16 7.77 -22.28 9.32
C ILE A 16 8.72 -23.48 9.47
N MET A 17 9.31 -23.67 10.66
CA MET A 17 10.21 -24.79 10.92
C MET A 17 9.50 -26.14 10.81
N LEU A 18 8.27 -26.24 11.34
CA LEU A 18 7.45 -27.45 11.20
C LEU A 18 7.12 -27.74 9.73
N TYR A 19 6.76 -26.73 8.94
CA TYR A 19 6.53 -26.88 7.49
C TYR A 19 7.77 -27.43 6.78
N LEU A 20 8.94 -26.85 7.03
CA LEU A 20 10.19 -27.28 6.40
C LEU A 20 10.59 -28.70 6.82
N LEU A 21 10.39 -29.08 8.08
CA LEU A 21 10.70 -30.43 8.57
C LEU A 21 9.78 -31.51 7.96
N ILE A 22 8.49 -31.21 7.80
CA ILE A 22 7.49 -32.17 7.31
C ILE A 22 7.51 -32.29 5.78
N PHE A 23 7.68 -31.17 5.07
CA PHE A 23 7.45 -31.10 3.62
C PHE A 23 8.74 -31.07 2.78
N TYR A 24 9.91 -31.30 3.38
CA TYR A 24 11.16 -31.40 2.64
C TYR A 24 11.17 -32.62 1.71
N ASN A 25 10.88 -32.38 0.43
CA ASN A 25 10.88 -33.41 -0.59
C ASN A 25 12.12 -33.27 -1.50
N PRO A 26 13.08 -34.22 -1.47
CA PRO A 26 14.31 -34.11 -2.27
C PRO A 26 14.06 -34.25 -3.78
N LYS A 27 12.89 -34.77 -4.19
CA LYS A 27 12.47 -34.86 -5.60
C LYS A 27 11.87 -33.54 -6.06
N ASN A 28 12.70 -32.51 -6.13
CA ASN A 28 12.38 -31.21 -6.71
C ASN A 28 12.51 -31.28 -8.23
N SER A 29 11.41 -31.54 -8.94
CA SER A 29 11.38 -31.44 -10.40
C SER A 29 11.56 -29.99 -10.86
N MET A 30 12.23 -29.79 -12.00
CA MET A 30 12.46 -28.45 -12.56
C MET A 30 11.14 -27.73 -12.86
N GLU A 31 10.11 -28.45 -13.29
CA GLU A 31 8.75 -27.92 -13.51
C GLU A 31 8.16 -27.23 -12.27
N LYS A 32 8.40 -27.76 -11.06
CA LYS A 32 7.91 -27.14 -9.82
C LYS A 32 8.64 -25.84 -9.47
N LYS A 33 9.80 -25.61 -10.06
CA LYS A 33 10.60 -24.38 -9.89
C LYS A 33 10.37 -23.37 -11.02
N SER A 34 9.69 -23.78 -12.08
CA SER A 34 9.34 -22.90 -13.20
C SER A 34 8.21 -21.94 -12.80
N ALA A 35 8.12 -20.79 -13.50
CA ALA A 35 7.03 -19.85 -13.29
C ALA A 35 5.70 -20.45 -13.77
N PHE A 36 4.62 -20.21 -13.03
CA PHE A 36 3.31 -20.71 -13.42
C PHE A 36 2.67 -19.77 -14.46
N GLU A 37 2.72 -20.14 -15.74
CA GLU A 37 1.94 -19.53 -16.82
C GLU A 37 1.04 -20.58 -17.49
N CYS A 38 0.12 -21.17 -16.71
CA CYS A 38 -0.80 -22.21 -17.20
C CYS A 38 -0.13 -23.44 -17.85
N GLY A 39 1.12 -23.74 -17.48
CA GLY A 39 1.90 -24.85 -18.04
C GLY A 39 2.72 -24.49 -19.29
N PHE A 40 2.79 -23.21 -19.64
CA PHE A 40 3.64 -22.69 -20.70
C PHE A 40 4.90 -22.02 -20.14
N ASP A 41 5.94 -21.94 -20.97
CA ASP A 41 7.11 -21.11 -20.69
C ASP A 41 6.72 -19.63 -20.68
N PRO A 42 7.34 -18.81 -19.79
CA PRO A 42 6.93 -17.44 -19.62
C PRO A 42 7.09 -16.63 -20.90
N LEU A 43 6.01 -16.02 -21.38
CA LEU A 43 5.98 -15.23 -22.62
C LEU A 43 6.80 -13.93 -22.51
N THR A 44 6.88 -13.39 -21.29
CA THR A 44 7.63 -12.16 -21.00
C THR A 44 8.42 -12.31 -19.71
N MET A 45 9.47 -11.50 -19.57
CA MET A 45 10.18 -11.41 -18.30
C MET A 45 9.26 -10.76 -17.27
N MET A 46 9.25 -11.26 -16.03
CA MET A 46 8.45 -10.70 -14.91
C MET A 46 8.75 -9.22 -14.57
N ARG A 47 9.74 -8.59 -15.20
CA ARG A 47 10.17 -7.19 -14.96
C ARG A 47 9.96 -6.31 -16.19
N THR A 48 8.85 -6.48 -16.88
CA THR A 48 8.41 -5.53 -17.90
C THR A 48 8.02 -4.20 -17.25
N PRO A 49 8.22 -3.06 -17.94
CA PRO A 49 7.76 -1.77 -17.44
C PRO A 49 6.24 -1.82 -17.26
N PHE A 50 5.80 -1.48 -16.05
CA PHE A 50 4.39 -1.41 -15.70
C PHE A 50 3.82 -0.02 -16.04
N SER A 51 2.50 0.13 -15.99
CA SER A 51 1.86 1.41 -16.35
C SER A 51 2.21 2.52 -15.34
N LEU A 52 2.61 3.68 -15.85
CA LEU A 52 2.95 4.87 -15.05
C LEU A 52 1.77 5.37 -14.20
N ARG A 53 0.53 4.99 -14.53
CA ARG A 53 -0.66 5.37 -13.74
C ARG A 53 -0.63 4.77 -12.34
N PHE A 54 -0.23 3.50 -12.18
CA PHE A 54 -0.08 2.91 -10.84
C PHE A 54 1.00 3.61 -10.02
N PHE A 55 2.04 4.13 -10.68
CA PHE A 55 3.08 4.89 -10.00
C PHE A 55 2.56 6.22 -9.45
N ILE A 56 1.74 6.93 -10.23
CA ILE A 56 1.10 8.18 -9.80
C ILE A 56 0.17 7.94 -8.59
N LEU A 57 -0.61 6.86 -8.62
CA LEU A 57 -1.46 6.47 -7.48
C LEU A 57 -0.66 6.22 -6.19
N VAL A 58 0.52 5.59 -6.29
CA VAL A 58 1.39 5.35 -5.12
C VAL A 58 1.93 6.66 -4.55
N ILE A 59 2.33 7.61 -5.39
CA ILE A 59 2.80 8.92 -4.94
C ILE A 59 1.67 9.68 -4.26
N LEU A 60 0.49 9.72 -4.88
CA LEU A 60 -0.71 10.36 -4.33
C LEU A 60 -1.07 9.77 -2.97
N PHE A 61 -1.06 8.44 -2.85
CA PHE A 61 -1.29 7.75 -1.58
C PHE A 61 -0.27 8.16 -0.50
N LEU A 62 1.02 8.25 -0.85
CA LEU A 62 2.07 8.65 0.09
C LEU A 62 1.86 10.07 0.60
N ILE A 63 1.57 11.02 -0.29
CA ILE A 63 1.31 12.41 0.08
C ILE A 63 0.09 12.49 1.02
N PHE A 64 -1.00 11.81 0.66
CA PHE A 64 -2.23 11.83 1.46
C PHE A 64 -2.05 11.16 2.83
N ASP A 65 -1.23 10.12 2.94
CA ASP A 65 -0.89 9.48 4.23
C ASP A 65 -0.13 10.44 5.16
N VAL A 66 0.85 11.19 4.61
CA VAL A 66 1.56 12.23 5.38
C VAL A 66 0.59 13.33 5.82
N GLU A 67 -0.33 13.76 4.97
CA GLU A 67 -1.32 14.79 5.30
C GLU A 67 -2.30 14.35 6.40
N ILE A 68 -2.77 13.09 6.36
CA ILE A 68 -3.58 12.50 7.44
C ILE A 68 -2.78 12.42 8.74
N SER A 69 -1.50 12.05 8.68
CA SER A 69 -0.64 11.98 9.87
C SER A 69 -0.53 13.33 10.58
N LEU A 70 -0.57 14.44 9.83
CA LEU A 70 -0.57 15.80 10.35
C LEU A 70 -1.93 16.21 10.94
N LEU A 71 -3.05 15.68 10.43
CA LEU A 71 -4.38 15.93 10.99
C LEU A 71 -4.60 15.26 12.36
N PHE A 72 -4.02 14.08 12.57
CA PHE A 72 -4.20 13.30 13.79
C PHE A 72 -3.92 14.06 15.10
N PRO A 73 -2.76 14.73 15.29
CA PRO A 73 -2.50 15.50 16.50
C PRO A 73 -3.48 16.68 16.68
N VAL A 74 -3.96 17.27 15.59
CA VAL A 74 -4.90 18.39 15.68
C VAL A 74 -6.24 17.94 16.26
N PHE A 75 -6.76 16.77 15.86
CA PHE A 75 -7.99 16.21 16.45
C PHE A 75 -7.87 15.97 17.96
N SER A 76 -6.68 15.57 18.43
CA SER A 76 -6.41 15.41 19.86
C SER A 76 -6.47 16.74 20.61
N ILE A 77 -5.86 17.80 20.05
CA ILE A 77 -5.84 19.14 20.66
C ILE A 77 -7.24 19.77 20.65
N MET A 78 -8.01 19.60 19.57
CA MET A 78 -9.39 20.10 19.46
C MET A 78 -10.27 19.68 20.63
N LYS A 79 -10.08 18.47 21.15
CA LYS A 79 -10.83 17.95 22.29
C LYS A 79 -10.52 18.70 23.60
N LEU A 80 -9.31 19.24 23.74
CA LEU A 80 -8.84 19.91 24.95
C LEU A 80 -9.05 21.43 24.90
N TYR A 81 -8.74 22.06 23.77
CA TYR A 81 -8.85 23.51 23.59
C TYR A 81 -8.92 23.86 22.11
N MET A 82 -9.89 24.67 21.73
CA MET A 82 -10.05 25.11 20.33
C MET A 82 -10.03 26.62 20.20
N SER A 83 -8.85 27.16 19.90
CA SER A 83 -8.70 28.57 19.50
C SER A 83 -9.34 28.85 18.15
N ASN A 84 -9.88 30.05 17.95
CA ASN A 84 -10.39 30.49 16.64
C ASN A 84 -9.30 30.45 15.57
N MET A 85 -8.03 30.67 15.93
CA MET A 85 -6.91 30.55 14.98
C MET A 85 -6.71 29.11 14.50
N LEU A 86 -6.81 28.12 15.40
CA LEU A 86 -6.69 26.70 15.05
C LEU A 86 -7.85 26.23 14.15
N LYS A 87 -9.06 26.75 14.38
CA LYS A 87 -10.22 26.49 13.49
C LYS A 87 -9.96 26.99 12.08
N ILE A 88 -9.48 28.23 11.96
CA ILE A 88 -9.20 28.84 10.65
C ILE A 88 -8.10 28.06 9.94
N SER A 89 -7.00 27.73 10.63
CA SER A 89 -5.89 26.97 10.03
C SER A 89 -6.32 25.57 9.56
N LEU A 90 -7.19 24.89 10.31
CA LEU A 90 -7.76 23.59 9.91
C LEU A 90 -8.63 23.70 8.67
N ILE A 91 -9.52 24.69 8.62
CA ILE A 91 -10.39 24.91 7.46
C ILE A 91 -9.54 25.22 6.23
N THR A 92 -8.53 26.08 6.35
CA THR A 92 -7.62 26.36 5.24
C THR A 92 -6.85 25.11 4.81
N PHE A 93 -6.35 24.32 5.76
CA PHE A 93 -5.62 23.09 5.44
C PHE A 93 -6.51 22.07 4.69
N LEU A 94 -7.73 21.81 5.19
CA LEU A 94 -8.69 20.94 4.52
C LEU A 94 -9.10 21.45 3.13
N SER A 95 -9.22 22.78 2.97
CA SER A 95 -9.55 23.36 1.66
C SER A 95 -8.45 23.15 0.62
N VAL A 96 -7.18 23.21 1.05
CA VAL A 96 -6.03 22.92 0.17
C VAL A 96 -6.01 21.45 -0.24
N LEU A 97 -6.27 20.53 0.69
CA LEU A 97 -6.39 19.09 0.40
C LEU A 97 -7.46 18.80 -0.64
N LEU A 98 -8.66 19.34 -0.43
CA LEU A 98 -9.78 19.18 -1.38
C LEU A 98 -9.43 19.75 -2.75
N CYS A 99 -8.83 20.94 -2.79
CA CYS A 99 -8.46 21.58 -4.05
C CYS A 99 -7.39 20.80 -4.82
N GLY A 100 -6.38 20.26 -4.12
CA GLY A 100 -5.35 19.40 -4.72
C GLY A 100 -5.94 18.13 -5.33
N LEU A 101 -6.83 17.46 -4.58
CA LEU A 101 -7.51 16.26 -5.07
C LEU A 101 -8.40 16.54 -6.29
N PHE A 102 -9.14 17.67 -6.30
CA PHE A 102 -9.91 18.07 -7.47
C PHE A 102 -9.02 18.37 -8.70
N HIS A 103 -7.85 18.95 -8.49
CA HIS A 103 -6.89 19.21 -9.56
C HIS A 103 -6.38 17.89 -10.16
N GLU A 104 -5.95 16.94 -9.32
CA GLU A 104 -5.46 15.62 -9.77
C GLU A 104 -6.55 14.79 -10.46
N TRP A 105 -7.79 14.91 -10.00
CA TRP A 105 -8.93 14.27 -10.67
C TRP A 105 -9.17 14.87 -12.07
N ASN A 106 -9.11 16.20 -12.21
CA ASN A 106 -9.29 16.84 -13.51
C ASN A 106 -8.17 16.49 -14.52
N GLU A 107 -6.97 16.15 -14.04
CA GLU A 107 -5.87 15.64 -14.86
C GLU A 107 -6.02 14.14 -15.23
N GLY A 108 -7.07 13.47 -14.76
CA GLY A 108 -7.34 12.06 -15.07
C GLY A 108 -6.35 11.09 -14.43
N ALA A 109 -5.58 11.53 -13.42
CA ALA A 109 -4.61 10.69 -12.72
C ALA A 109 -5.27 9.51 -11.96
N ILE A 110 -6.55 9.67 -11.60
CA ILE A 110 -7.36 8.70 -10.85
C ILE A 110 -8.24 7.86 -11.79
N ASP A 111 -8.33 8.23 -13.07
CA ASP A 111 -9.20 7.55 -14.02
C ASP A 111 -8.64 6.17 -14.40
N TRP A 112 -9.47 5.16 -14.17
CA TRP A 112 -9.19 3.79 -14.59
C TRP A 112 -9.31 3.70 -16.10
N VAL A 113 -8.31 3.09 -16.75
CA VAL A 113 -8.44 2.68 -18.14
C VAL A 113 -9.46 1.55 -18.17
N SER A 114 -10.65 1.80 -18.74
CA SER A 114 -11.49 0.71 -19.22
C SER A 114 -10.78 0.08 -20.42
N GLU A 115 -10.76 -1.25 -20.44
CA GLU A 115 -10.00 -2.12 -21.34
C GLU A 115 -10.47 -2.09 -22.81
N SER A 116 -10.83 -0.91 -23.33
CA SER A 116 -11.36 -0.70 -24.67
C SER A 116 -10.55 0.31 -25.51
N GLU A 117 -9.28 0.53 -25.16
CA GLU A 117 -8.30 1.18 -26.04
C GLU A 117 -7.00 0.37 -26.07
N TYR A 118 -7.13 -0.87 -26.54
CA TYR A 118 -6.10 -1.58 -27.30
C TYR A 118 -6.76 -2.18 -28.54
#